data_AF-H0E168-F1
#
_entry.id   AF-H0E168-F1
#
_cell.length_a   1.000
_cell.length_b   1.000
_cell.length_c   1.000
_cell.angle_alpha   90.00
_cell.angle_beta   90.00
_cell.angle_gamma   90.00
#
_symmetry.space_group_name_H-M   'P 1'
#
loop_
_entity.id
_entity.type
_entity.pdbx_description
1 polymer ?
#
loop_
_entity_poly.entity_id
_entity_poly.type
_entity_poly.pdbx_seq_one_letter_code
_entity_poly.pdbx_strand_id
1 'polypeptide(L)'
;MPTWEASGRDAVVELLDRARDAEVRLSDAAGRQQGACVIAVDAEALWIETAGDPVALVGDVWCEAALASASWSFPLAVRNTVGSTIEAALPVSVRAGSPAAVHAEAGWVVGTAAGERPVVRADFDALVVAGPPLAGEALDVVVRTAAGELELRVQVAARSHGRSVLRPVPERHAELVRYHDLVARSARPRTARRSDNGAQVWDVFAASGLLGTFDDPDAASERRDRYAAAIARLAGTPQLGFKLDWVDGRDEPFATVSCLKAYERTWFGLHLAKPRGAAPDGTPGKHVLDAIFNQWHERMAADPSARWLVNLLRDHPGFPQAAVRDDLRFLQATGASCEVRSRVVEIAVGEPLDEPADDDARAATNRELALVADAIAARRPRAYCEAFDLVAERLAGERVAGAWAAAGLDRQRAVLVVPDGDGGIRGVAIAERLTPGLHLYDLLDVTRLYAFGPGVARTVELLLDRVEDWYRAAGRARFVLLVDDDLPLDALTVGRLGRDLGEVDQVVLDLGFEAANLGLLRERLRVS
;
A
#
# COMPACT_ATOMS: atom_id res chain seq x y z
N MET A 1 -46.89 -21.52 -16.92
CA MET A 1 -45.42 -21.55 -16.96
C MET A 1 -44.95 -22.65 -16.00
N PRO A 2 -43.87 -23.39 -16.30
CA PRO A 2 -43.42 -24.45 -15.41
C PRO A 2 -42.77 -23.86 -14.16
N THR A 3 -43.01 -24.49 -13.02
CA THR A 3 -42.44 -24.18 -11.69
C THR A 3 -41.18 -24.99 -11.44
N TRP A 4 -40.18 -24.39 -10.79
CA TRP A 4 -38.91 -25.02 -10.43
C TRP A 4 -38.52 -24.63 -9.00
N GLU A 5 -37.97 -25.59 -8.26
CA GLU A 5 -37.40 -25.38 -6.92
C GLU A 5 -35.89 -25.66 -6.95
N ALA A 6 -35.12 -24.82 -6.25
CA ALA A 6 -33.68 -24.90 -6.13
C ALA A 6 -33.26 -24.60 -4.69
N SER A 7 -32.42 -25.44 -4.08
CA SER A 7 -31.80 -25.18 -2.79
C SER A 7 -30.30 -25.48 -2.86
N GLY A 8 -29.48 -24.51 -2.44
CA GLY A 8 -28.02 -24.55 -2.57
C GLY A 8 -27.46 -23.62 -3.64
N ARG A 9 -26.20 -23.19 -3.46
CA ARG A 9 -25.51 -22.17 -4.29
C ARG A 9 -25.47 -22.56 -5.78
N ASP A 10 -25.26 -23.83 -6.08
CA ASP A 10 -25.17 -24.33 -7.46
C ASP A 10 -26.53 -24.31 -8.19
N ALA A 11 -27.62 -24.51 -7.44
CA ALA A 11 -28.98 -24.48 -7.98
C ALA A 11 -29.48 -23.04 -8.23
N VAL A 12 -28.96 -22.05 -7.49
CA VAL A 12 -29.19 -20.62 -7.75
C VAL A 12 -28.44 -20.16 -9.01
N VAL A 13 -27.20 -20.62 -9.20
CA VAL A 13 -26.43 -20.34 -10.42
C VAL A 13 -27.11 -20.93 -11.65
N GLU A 14 -27.63 -22.16 -11.57
CA GLU A 14 -28.36 -22.79 -12.67
C GLU A 14 -29.69 -22.06 -13.00
N LEU A 15 -30.39 -21.55 -11.99
CA LEU A 15 -31.62 -20.77 -12.17
C LEU A 15 -31.33 -19.41 -12.84
N LEU A 16 -30.22 -18.77 -12.47
CA LEU A 16 -29.77 -17.50 -13.03
C LEU A 16 -29.27 -17.63 -14.46
N ASP A 17 -28.56 -18.72 -14.80
CA ASP A 17 -28.11 -19.00 -16.17
C ASP A 17 -29.29 -19.29 -17.11
N ARG A 18 -30.37 -19.91 -16.61
CA ARG A 18 -31.60 -20.14 -17.38
C ARG A 18 -32.49 -18.90 -17.52
N ALA A 19 -32.39 -17.95 -16.59
CA ALA A 19 -33.09 -16.66 -16.67
C ALA A 19 -32.42 -15.67 -17.62
N ARG A 20 -31.17 -15.94 -18.05
CA ARG A 20 -30.25 -15.04 -18.74
C ARG A 20 -30.70 -14.54 -20.11
N ASP A 21 -31.81 -15.05 -20.66
CA ASP A 21 -32.42 -14.59 -21.92
C ASP A 21 -33.96 -14.67 -21.86
N ALA A 22 -34.55 -14.71 -20.67
CA ALA A 22 -35.99 -14.83 -20.51
C ALA A 22 -36.69 -13.48 -20.75
N GLU A 23 -37.61 -13.44 -21.73
CA GLU A 23 -38.46 -12.28 -21.98
C GLU A 23 -39.48 -12.14 -20.83
N VAL A 24 -39.32 -11.10 -20.00
CA VAL A 24 -40.24 -10.82 -18.89
C VAL A 24 -41.22 -9.72 -19.31
N ARG A 25 -42.51 -10.02 -19.15
CA ARG A 25 -43.63 -9.13 -19.48
C ARG A 25 -44.11 -8.43 -18.23
N LEU A 26 -43.99 -7.11 -18.20
CA LEU A 26 -44.46 -6.29 -17.08
C LEU A 26 -45.92 -5.88 -17.30
N SER A 27 -46.74 -6.00 -16.25
CA SER A 27 -48.13 -5.53 -16.26
C SER A 27 -48.42 -4.66 -15.04
N ASP A 28 -49.31 -3.67 -15.18
CA ASP A 28 -49.78 -2.87 -14.05
C ASP A 28 -50.71 -3.68 -13.11
N ALA A 29 -51.08 -3.09 -11.97
CA ALA A 29 -52.02 -3.69 -11.02
C ALA A 29 -53.41 -3.98 -11.60
N ALA A 30 -53.72 -3.41 -12.78
CA ALA A 30 -54.93 -3.66 -13.55
C ALA A 30 -54.73 -4.72 -14.66
N GLY A 31 -53.54 -5.33 -14.76
CA GLY A 31 -53.19 -6.38 -15.71
C GLY A 31 -52.83 -5.91 -17.11
N ARG A 32 -52.66 -4.59 -17.35
CA ARG A 32 -52.30 -4.05 -18.67
C ARG A 32 -50.80 -4.12 -18.90
N GLN A 33 -50.38 -4.67 -20.04
CA GLN A 33 -48.96 -4.81 -20.38
C GLN A 33 -48.29 -3.45 -20.61
N GLN A 34 -47.15 -3.24 -19.96
CA GLN A 34 -46.37 -2.00 -19.97
C GLN A 34 -45.09 -2.11 -20.83
N GLY A 35 -44.71 -3.32 -21.25
CA GLY A 35 -43.56 -3.57 -22.13
C GLY A 35 -42.90 -4.93 -21.90
N ALA A 36 -41.99 -5.29 -22.80
CA ALA A 36 -41.08 -6.43 -22.64
C ALA A 36 -39.72 -5.93 -22.13
N CYS A 37 -39.11 -6.68 -21.23
CA CYS A 37 -37.77 -6.41 -20.71
C CYS A 37 -36.91 -7.68 -20.75
N VAL A 38 -35.60 -7.48 -20.84
CA VAL A 38 -34.60 -8.56 -20.81
C VAL A 38 -33.92 -8.52 -19.45
N ILE A 39 -33.83 -9.68 -18.80
CA ILE A 39 -33.10 -9.84 -17.54
C ILE A 39 -31.69 -10.29 -17.88
N ALA A 40 -30.71 -9.44 -17.59
CA ALA A 40 -29.29 -9.79 -17.66
C ALA A 40 -28.79 -10.08 -16.24
N VAL A 41 -28.11 -11.22 -16.07
CA VAL A 41 -27.48 -11.59 -14.80
C VAL A 41 -25.97 -11.50 -14.93
N ASP A 42 -25.35 -10.75 -14.01
CA ASP A 42 -23.91 -10.76 -13.75
C ASP A 42 -23.63 -11.37 -12.37
N ALA A 43 -22.40 -11.78 -12.10
CA ALA A 43 -21.97 -12.49 -10.90
C ALA A 43 -22.29 -11.79 -9.57
N GLU A 44 -22.60 -10.49 -9.58
CA GLU A 44 -22.90 -9.69 -8.39
C GLU A 44 -24.21 -8.86 -8.49
N ALA A 45 -24.95 -8.88 -9.60
CA ALA A 45 -26.17 -8.07 -9.75
C ALA A 45 -27.17 -8.60 -10.78
N LEU A 46 -28.46 -8.33 -10.53
CA LEU A 46 -29.57 -8.53 -11.46
C LEU A 46 -29.90 -7.20 -12.15
N TRP A 47 -29.92 -7.21 -13.49
CA TRP A 47 -30.22 -6.04 -14.30
C TRP A 47 -31.50 -6.24 -15.11
N ILE A 48 -32.31 -5.19 -15.22
CA ILE A 48 -33.49 -5.17 -16.11
C ILE A 48 -33.31 -4.04 -17.12
N GLU A 49 -33.24 -4.40 -18.41
CA GLU A 49 -33.22 -3.45 -19.51
C GLU A 49 -34.61 -3.28 -20.12
N THR A 50 -35.03 -2.02 -20.29
CA THR A 50 -36.25 -1.63 -20.99
C THR A 50 -35.90 -0.81 -22.24
N ALA A 51 -36.74 -0.89 -23.27
CA ALA A 51 -36.44 -0.39 -24.62
C ALA A 51 -36.48 1.16 -24.78
N GLY A 52 -36.09 1.97 -23.78
CA GLY A 52 -36.18 3.44 -23.87
C GLY A 52 -35.46 4.30 -22.81
N ASP A 53 -34.31 3.86 -22.27
CA ASP A 53 -33.44 4.50 -21.23
C ASP A 53 -33.90 4.42 -19.74
N PRO A 54 -32.97 4.41 -18.75
CA PRO A 54 -31.86 3.48 -18.56
C PRO A 54 -32.04 2.55 -17.33
N VAL A 55 -31.40 1.39 -17.42
CA VAL A 55 -31.03 0.36 -16.43
C VAL A 55 -31.47 0.56 -14.95
N ALA A 56 -32.29 -0.37 -14.46
CA ALA A 56 -32.56 -0.54 -13.02
C ALA A 56 -31.61 -1.59 -12.40
N LEU A 57 -30.85 -1.18 -11.37
CA LEU A 57 -30.05 -2.06 -10.52
C LEU A 57 -30.96 -2.67 -9.45
N VAL A 58 -31.10 -4.00 -9.38
CA VAL A 58 -31.78 -4.65 -8.26
C VAL A 58 -30.73 -5.15 -7.26
N GLY A 59 -30.28 -4.21 -6.42
CA GLY A 59 -29.47 -4.42 -5.22
C GLY A 59 -29.58 -3.16 -4.35
N ASP A 60 -30.20 -3.31 -3.17
CA ASP A 60 -30.73 -2.25 -2.29
C ASP A 60 -31.52 -1.13 -3.01
N VAL A 61 -32.85 -1.30 -2.98
CA VAL A 61 -33.89 -0.53 -3.69
C VAL A 61 -33.62 0.98 -3.75
N TRP A 62 -33.50 1.51 -4.97
CA TRP A 62 -33.73 2.92 -5.31
C TRP A 62 -34.77 3.02 -6.43
N CYS A 63 -35.79 3.86 -6.23
CA CYS A 63 -36.72 4.31 -7.27
C CYS A 63 -36.62 5.82 -7.40
N GLU A 64 -36.29 6.32 -8.60
CA GLU A 64 -36.57 7.69 -8.99
C GLU A 64 -37.80 7.70 -9.92
N ALA A 65 -38.91 8.26 -9.43
CA ALA A 65 -39.97 8.76 -10.29
C ALA A 65 -40.62 9.97 -9.60
N ALA A 66 -40.58 11.12 -10.28
CA ALA A 66 -41.20 12.35 -9.83
C ALA A 66 -42.72 12.21 -9.78
N LEU A 67 -43.32 12.08 -8.59
CA LEU A 67 -44.77 12.28 -8.41
C LEU A 67 -45.09 12.86 -7.03
N ALA A 68 -45.72 14.03 -7.05
CA ALA A 68 -46.32 14.68 -5.89
C ALA A 68 -47.45 13.83 -5.30
N SER A 69 -47.51 13.81 -3.96
CA SER A 69 -48.64 13.38 -3.12
C SER A 69 -49.26 12.01 -3.43
N ALA A 70 -48.67 10.95 -2.90
CA ALA A 70 -49.41 9.80 -2.40
C ALA A 70 -48.56 9.08 -1.35
N SER A 71 -49.18 8.54 -0.31
CA SER A 71 -48.58 7.65 0.67
C SER A 71 -48.53 6.23 0.11
N TRP A 72 -47.34 5.62 0.11
CA TRP A 72 -47.12 4.25 -0.36
C TRP A 72 -46.62 3.40 0.81
N SER A 73 -47.11 2.17 0.88
CA SER A 73 -46.66 1.15 1.82
C SER A 73 -46.39 -0.11 1.04
N PHE A 74 -45.13 -0.56 1.04
CA PHE A 74 -44.74 -1.84 0.46
C PHE A 74 -44.60 -2.87 1.59
N PRO A 75 -45.40 -3.95 1.60
CA PRO A 75 -45.03 -5.13 2.36
C PRO A 75 -44.16 -6.01 1.45
N LEU A 76 -42.87 -6.13 1.75
CA LEU A 76 -42.12 -7.29 1.28
C LEU A 76 -42.45 -8.46 2.21
N ALA A 77 -43.54 -9.17 1.91
CA ALA A 77 -43.90 -10.40 2.60
C ALA A 77 -43.37 -11.59 1.81
N VAL A 78 -42.27 -12.21 2.28
CA VAL A 78 -41.95 -13.58 1.88
C VAL A 78 -42.67 -14.50 2.85
N ARG A 79 -43.84 -15.01 2.45
CA ARG A 79 -44.55 -16.05 3.20
C ARG A 79 -44.03 -17.42 2.78
N ASN A 80 -43.43 -18.16 3.71
CA ASN A 80 -43.36 -19.61 3.63
C ASN A 80 -44.65 -20.19 4.22
N THR A 81 -45.40 -20.97 3.44
CA THR A 81 -46.54 -21.77 3.91
C THR A 81 -46.10 -23.15 4.38
N VAL A 82 -45.22 -23.23 5.39
CA VAL A 82 -45.25 -24.23 6.48
C VAL A 82 -44.58 -23.57 7.69
N GLY A 83 -45.28 -23.56 8.83
CA GLY A 83 -45.06 -22.60 9.92
C GLY A 83 -43.73 -22.67 10.66
N SER A 84 -43.07 -21.53 10.79
CA SER A 84 -42.60 -20.93 12.04
C SER A 84 -41.97 -19.56 11.73
N THR A 85 -42.48 -18.51 12.39
CA THR A 85 -42.10 -17.12 12.19
C THR A 85 -40.94 -16.77 13.12
N ILE A 86 -39.86 -16.18 12.61
CA ILE A 86 -38.99 -15.31 13.41
C ILE A 86 -39.24 -13.90 12.94
N GLU A 87 -40.00 -13.15 13.76
CA GLU A 87 -40.17 -11.70 13.59
C GLU A 87 -38.95 -11.00 14.21
N ALA A 88 -38.15 -10.34 13.38
CA ALA A 88 -37.34 -9.21 13.82
C ALA A 88 -37.91 -7.95 13.16
N ALA A 89 -38.92 -7.37 13.80
CA ALA A 89 -39.38 -6.03 13.47
C ALA A 89 -38.44 -5.02 14.14
N LEU A 90 -37.67 -4.26 13.36
CA LEU A 90 -37.20 -2.96 13.81
C LEU A 90 -38.21 -1.91 13.33
N PRO A 91 -38.92 -1.22 14.24
CA PRO A 91 -39.83 -0.17 13.83
C PRO A 91 -39.02 1.09 13.53
N VAL A 92 -38.97 1.50 12.27
CA VAL A 92 -38.67 2.90 11.93
C VAL A 92 -39.99 3.61 11.74
N SER A 93 -40.31 4.50 12.67
CA SER A 93 -41.43 5.43 12.55
C SER A 93 -40.86 6.83 12.40
N VAL A 94 -41.25 7.51 11.32
CA VAL A 94 -41.00 8.95 11.15
C VAL A 94 -42.33 9.66 11.35
N ARG A 95 -42.49 10.33 12.49
CA ARG A 95 -43.52 11.35 12.66
C ARG A 95 -42.97 12.68 12.15
N ALA A 96 -43.72 13.34 11.27
CA ALA A 96 -43.46 14.72 10.91
C ALA A 96 -43.72 15.61 12.14
N GLY A 97 -42.66 16.22 12.67
CA GLY A 97 -42.76 17.19 13.76
C GLY A 97 -41.40 17.69 14.24
N SER A 98 -41.05 18.90 13.81
CA SER A 98 -40.00 19.79 14.37
C SER A 98 -38.53 19.52 13.97
N PRO A 99 -37.73 20.57 13.69
CA PRO A 99 -36.35 20.46 13.25
C PRO A 99 -35.39 20.40 14.45
N ALA A 100 -34.92 19.21 14.81
CA ALA A 100 -33.63 19.05 15.47
C ALA A 100 -33.23 17.56 15.48
N ALA A 101 -32.04 17.31 14.93
CA ALA A 101 -31.27 16.07 15.02
C ALA A 101 -31.89 14.80 14.41
N VAL A 102 -31.26 14.25 13.36
CA VAL A 102 -31.50 12.88 12.90
C VAL A 102 -30.16 12.18 12.63
N HIS A 103 -29.96 11.09 13.35
CA HIS A 103 -28.98 10.02 13.12
C HIS A 103 -29.40 9.17 11.90
N ALA A 104 -28.42 8.70 11.11
CA ALA A 104 -28.59 7.55 10.21
C ALA A 104 -27.23 6.85 9.96
N GLU A 105 -27.20 5.52 10.09
CA GLU A 105 -26.10 4.65 9.69
C GLU A 105 -26.10 4.40 8.17
N ALA A 106 -24.90 4.25 7.62
CA ALA A 106 -24.57 3.82 6.25
C ALA A 106 -25.23 4.61 5.10
N GLY A 107 -25.06 5.93 5.10
CA GLY A 107 -25.35 6.79 3.96
C GLY A 107 -24.81 8.20 4.21
N TRP A 108 -23.85 8.64 3.41
CA TRP A 108 -23.15 9.91 3.58
C TRP A 108 -24.03 11.07 3.09
N VAL A 109 -24.27 12.09 3.92
CA VAL A 109 -25.14 13.23 3.56
C VAL A 109 -24.30 14.50 3.42
N VAL A 110 -24.27 15.07 2.21
CA VAL A 110 -23.87 16.48 2.01
C VAL A 110 -25.13 17.33 1.97
N GLY A 111 -25.26 18.28 2.90
CA GLY A 111 -26.37 19.22 2.87
C GLY A 111 -26.16 20.24 1.75
N THR A 112 -27.05 20.26 0.76
CA THR A 112 -27.14 21.38 -0.20
C THR A 112 -28.29 22.30 0.22
N ALA A 113 -28.21 23.59 -0.14
CA ALA A 113 -29.25 24.58 0.13
C ALA A 113 -30.60 24.28 -0.56
N ALA A 114 -30.64 23.30 -1.49
CA ALA A 114 -31.78 22.98 -2.33
C ALA A 114 -32.61 21.76 -1.88
N GLY A 115 -32.28 21.13 -0.75
CA GLY A 115 -33.10 20.03 -0.19
C GLY A 115 -32.89 18.65 -0.82
N GLU A 116 -32.17 18.54 -1.93
CA GLU A 116 -31.68 17.26 -2.47
C GLU A 116 -30.41 16.82 -1.72
N ARG A 117 -30.40 15.55 -1.29
CA ARG A 117 -29.32 14.93 -0.52
C ARG A 117 -28.49 14.03 -1.42
N PRO A 118 -27.36 14.50 -1.98
CA PRO A 118 -26.50 13.65 -2.77
C PRO A 118 -25.82 12.58 -1.88
N VAL A 119 -25.68 11.38 -2.42
CA VAL A 119 -25.00 10.27 -1.75
C VAL A 119 -23.51 10.42 -2.00
N VAL A 120 -22.74 10.64 -0.94
CA VAL A 120 -21.27 10.60 -1.03
C VAL A 120 -20.81 9.17 -0.78
N ARG A 121 -19.70 8.75 -1.38
CA ARG A 121 -18.99 7.50 -1.06
C ARG A 121 -17.51 7.81 -0.97
N ALA A 122 -16.83 7.22 0.01
CA ALA A 122 -15.37 7.21 0.01
C ALA A 122 -14.90 6.16 -1.00
N ASP A 123 -14.09 6.57 -1.97
CA ASP A 123 -13.49 5.70 -2.97
C ASP A 123 -11.99 6.02 -3.09
N PHE A 124 -11.14 5.04 -2.82
CA PHE A 124 -9.67 5.13 -2.81
C PHE A 124 -9.11 6.30 -1.99
N ASP A 125 -8.89 7.45 -2.65
CA ASP A 125 -8.28 8.67 -2.15
C ASP A 125 -9.24 9.87 -2.16
N ALA A 126 -10.48 9.67 -2.62
CA ALA A 126 -11.44 10.72 -2.87
C ALA A 126 -12.81 10.45 -2.25
N LEU A 127 -13.57 11.53 -2.12
CA LEU A 127 -15.01 11.45 -1.89
C LEU A 127 -15.70 11.59 -3.24
N VAL A 128 -16.52 10.61 -3.56
CA VAL A 128 -17.26 10.52 -4.81
C VAL A 128 -18.72 10.81 -4.52
N VAL A 129 -19.29 11.79 -5.20
CA VAL A 129 -20.70 12.14 -5.07
C VAL A 129 -21.47 11.51 -6.22
N ALA A 130 -22.46 10.69 -5.89
CA ALA A 130 -23.49 10.21 -6.81
C ALA A 130 -24.70 11.14 -6.74
N GLY A 131 -25.14 11.65 -7.91
CA GLY A 131 -26.27 12.56 -8.02
C GLY A 131 -26.13 13.53 -9.20
N PRO A 132 -27.10 14.46 -9.39
CA PRO A 132 -27.02 15.47 -10.44
C PRO A 132 -25.70 16.25 -10.32
N PRO A 133 -25.07 16.57 -11.46
CA PRO A 133 -23.71 17.10 -11.47
C PRO A 133 -23.64 18.42 -10.70
N LEU A 134 -22.75 18.47 -9.71
CA LEU A 134 -22.38 19.73 -9.07
C LEU A 134 -21.59 20.56 -10.09
N ALA A 135 -22.11 21.72 -10.46
CA ALA A 135 -21.48 22.63 -11.43
C ALA A 135 -20.83 23.81 -10.71
N GLY A 136 -19.51 23.96 -10.88
CA GLY A 136 -18.78 25.17 -10.52
C GLY A 136 -18.35 25.28 -9.05
N GLU A 137 -17.14 25.82 -8.89
CA GLU A 137 -16.45 26.32 -7.69
C GLU A 137 -16.22 25.38 -6.50
N ALA A 138 -15.18 25.73 -5.74
CA ALA A 138 -14.81 25.05 -4.51
C ALA A 138 -15.94 25.19 -3.49
N LEU A 139 -16.47 24.06 -3.03
CA LEU A 139 -17.55 23.97 -2.06
C LEU A 139 -16.94 23.82 -0.66
N ASP A 140 -17.46 24.55 0.32
CA ASP A 140 -17.22 24.24 1.73
C ASP A 140 -18.14 23.07 2.11
N VAL A 141 -17.55 21.90 2.35
CA VAL A 141 -18.26 20.67 2.66
C VAL A 141 -17.86 20.18 4.03
N VAL A 142 -18.86 19.91 4.87
CA VAL A 142 -18.67 19.18 6.12
C VAL A 142 -18.81 17.69 5.83
N VAL A 143 -17.71 16.97 5.89
CA VAL A 143 -17.67 15.53 5.69
C VAL A 143 -17.86 14.86 7.05
N ARG A 144 -19.05 14.29 7.29
CA ARG A 144 -19.35 13.50 8.48
C ARG A 144 -19.27 12.01 8.16
N THR A 145 -18.51 11.29 8.96
CA THR A 145 -18.20 9.87 8.81
C THR A 145 -18.44 9.13 10.11
N ALA A 146 -18.64 7.81 10.05
CA ALA A 146 -18.57 6.98 11.26
C ALA A 146 -17.20 7.09 11.96
N ALA A 147 -16.14 7.45 11.21
CA ALA A 147 -14.78 7.65 11.70
C ALA A 147 -14.48 9.10 12.16
N GLY A 148 -15.48 9.98 12.26
CA GLY A 148 -15.33 11.39 12.66
C GLY A 148 -15.87 12.40 11.66
N GLU A 149 -15.76 13.68 11.99
CA GLU A 149 -16.20 14.82 11.19
C GLU A 149 -15.00 15.68 10.77
N LEU A 150 -15.02 16.16 9.53
CA LEU A 150 -13.98 17.05 9.01
C LEU A 150 -14.62 18.10 8.08
N GLU A 151 -14.42 19.35 8.42
CA GLU A 151 -14.79 20.49 7.58
C GLU A 151 -13.67 20.74 6.57
N LEU A 152 -14.00 20.71 5.28
CA LEU A 152 -13.03 20.92 4.21
C LEU A 152 -13.64 21.73 3.08
N ARG A 153 -12.82 22.59 2.51
CA ARG A 153 -13.07 23.11 1.18
C ARG A 153 -12.69 22.04 0.15
N VAL A 154 -13.59 21.71 -0.76
CA VAL A 154 -13.37 20.70 -1.82
C VAL A 154 -13.67 21.28 -3.20
N GLN A 155 -12.87 20.93 -4.19
CA GLN A 155 -13.10 21.25 -5.59
C GLN A 155 -13.56 20.01 -6.34
N VAL A 156 -14.57 20.18 -7.19
CA VAL A 156 -15.05 19.12 -8.07
C VAL A 156 -14.07 18.96 -9.23
N ALA A 157 -13.24 17.91 -9.20
CA ALA A 157 -12.07 17.79 -10.06
C ALA A 157 -12.29 16.98 -11.35
N ALA A 158 -13.27 16.06 -11.38
CA ALA A 158 -13.53 15.24 -12.55
C ALA A 158 -14.96 14.70 -12.60
N ARG A 159 -15.47 14.55 -13.83
CA ARG A 159 -16.73 13.89 -14.18
C ARG A 159 -16.42 12.59 -14.90
N SER A 160 -16.86 11.46 -14.38
CA SER A 160 -16.95 10.22 -15.16
C SER A 160 -18.20 9.44 -14.73
N HIS A 161 -18.96 8.91 -15.68
CA HIS A 161 -20.11 8.03 -15.44
C HIS A 161 -21.14 8.57 -14.40
N GLY A 162 -21.49 9.85 -14.45
CA GLY A 162 -22.45 10.45 -13.52
C GLY A 162 -21.93 10.67 -12.08
N ARG A 163 -20.61 10.57 -11.87
CA ARG A 163 -19.97 10.76 -10.57
C ARG A 163 -19.11 12.02 -10.57
N SER A 164 -19.16 12.75 -9.45
CA SER A 164 -18.30 13.92 -9.20
C SER A 164 -17.24 13.57 -8.16
N VAL A 165 -15.96 13.73 -8.52
CA VAL A 165 -14.83 13.54 -7.59
C VAL A 165 -14.57 14.83 -6.82
N LEU A 166 -14.73 14.78 -5.50
CA LEU A 166 -14.38 15.88 -4.60
C LEU A 166 -12.92 15.73 -4.21
N ARG A 167 -12.09 16.69 -4.63
CA ARG A 167 -10.72 16.82 -4.14
C ARG A 167 -10.66 17.91 -3.09
N PRO A 168 -10.00 17.71 -1.95
CA PRO A 168 -9.80 18.79 -1.00
C PRO A 168 -9.00 19.91 -1.69
N VAL A 169 -9.33 21.15 -1.37
CA VAL A 169 -8.52 22.34 -1.61
C VAL A 169 -7.88 22.66 -0.26
N PRO A 170 -6.86 21.90 0.17
CA PRO A 170 -6.29 22.09 1.49
C PRO A 170 -5.62 23.46 1.57
N GLU A 171 -5.90 24.21 2.63
CA GLU A 171 -5.12 25.43 2.94
C GLU A 171 -3.80 25.04 3.62
N ARG A 172 -3.75 23.85 4.24
CA ARG A 172 -2.58 23.33 4.96
C ARG A 172 -2.38 21.83 4.71
N HIS A 173 -1.12 21.40 4.69
CA HIS A 173 -0.76 19.97 4.55
C HIS A 173 -1.44 19.06 5.60
N ALA A 174 -1.61 19.55 6.83
CA ALA A 174 -2.27 18.81 7.90
C ALA A 174 -3.75 18.48 7.60
N GLU A 175 -4.47 19.34 6.86
CA GLU A 175 -5.86 19.10 6.46
C GLU A 175 -5.95 18.02 5.39
N LEU A 176 -5.02 18.03 4.42
CA LEU A 176 -4.91 16.99 3.41
C LEU A 176 -4.63 15.62 4.05
N VAL A 177 -3.75 15.56 5.05
CA VAL A 177 -3.48 14.32 5.80
C VAL A 177 -4.74 13.83 6.52
N ARG A 178 -5.45 14.72 7.22
CA ARG A 178 -6.71 14.38 7.92
C ARG A 178 -7.79 13.90 6.95
N TYR A 179 -7.91 14.52 5.78
CA TYR A 179 -8.82 14.10 4.74
C TYR A 179 -8.52 12.67 4.27
N HIS A 180 -7.28 12.39 3.86
CA HIS A 180 -6.91 11.06 3.41
C HIS A 180 -7.05 10.01 4.52
N ASP A 181 -6.78 10.38 5.78
CA ASP A 181 -7.07 9.55 6.96
C ASP A 181 -8.56 9.18 7.04
N LEU A 182 -9.42 10.18 6.89
CA LEU A 182 -10.86 10.03 7.01
C LEU A 182 -11.42 9.17 5.87
N VAL A 183 -11.05 9.47 4.63
CA VAL A 183 -11.46 8.71 3.44
C VAL A 183 -10.97 7.27 3.53
N ALA A 184 -9.71 7.06 3.90
CA ALA A 184 -9.15 5.72 4.03
C ALA A 184 -9.87 4.88 5.09
N ARG A 185 -10.13 5.43 6.28
CA ARG A 185 -10.88 4.74 7.34
C ARG A 185 -12.33 4.46 6.94
N SER A 186 -12.91 5.33 6.13
CA SER A 186 -14.28 5.21 5.65
C SER A 186 -14.42 4.14 4.55
N ALA A 187 -13.48 4.12 3.61
CA ALA A 187 -13.45 3.15 2.51
C ALA A 187 -13.01 1.76 3.00
N ARG A 188 -12.18 1.70 4.04
CA ARG A 188 -11.60 0.45 4.56
C ARG A 188 -11.59 0.46 6.09
N PRO A 189 -12.74 0.20 6.72
CA PRO A 189 -12.87 0.29 8.18
C PRO A 189 -11.96 -0.70 8.91
N ARG A 190 -11.54 -1.78 8.25
CA ARG A 190 -10.65 -2.81 8.83
C ARG A 190 -9.18 -2.54 8.61
N THR A 191 -8.78 -1.46 7.94
CA THR A 191 -7.36 -1.16 7.76
C THR A 191 -7.02 0.23 8.30
N ALA A 192 -6.23 0.24 9.38
CA ALA A 192 -6.00 1.42 10.19
C ALA A 192 -4.50 1.74 10.33
N ARG A 193 -4.19 3.04 10.39
CA ARG A 193 -2.87 3.51 10.85
C ARG A 193 -2.86 3.46 12.37
N ARG A 194 -2.00 2.63 12.94
CA ARG A 194 -1.77 2.56 14.38
C ARG A 194 -0.27 2.62 14.63
N SER A 195 0.14 3.42 15.60
CA SER A 195 1.54 3.56 15.99
C SER A 195 1.79 3.14 17.44
N ASP A 196 0.73 2.96 18.21
CA ASP A 196 0.72 2.69 19.65
C ASP A 196 0.60 1.20 19.99
N ASN A 197 0.26 0.34 19.03
CA ASN A 197 0.10 -1.10 19.20
C ASN A 197 1.37 -1.92 18.87
N GLY A 198 2.56 -1.36 19.09
CA GLY A 198 3.84 -2.01 18.74
C GLY A 198 4.01 -3.42 19.33
N ALA A 199 3.54 -3.65 20.57
CA ALA A 199 3.59 -4.96 21.21
C ALA A 199 2.67 -6.00 20.55
N GLN A 200 1.43 -5.63 20.21
CA GLN A 200 0.47 -6.53 19.54
C GLN A 200 0.93 -6.89 18.12
N VAL A 201 1.52 -5.92 17.42
CA VAL A 201 2.13 -6.14 16.10
C VAL A 201 3.29 -7.12 16.17
N TRP A 202 4.03 -7.17 17.28
CA TRP A 202 5.07 -8.17 17.49
C TRP A 202 4.51 -9.59 17.50
N ASP A 203 3.35 -9.80 18.13
CA ASP A 203 2.68 -11.11 18.14
C ASP A 203 2.26 -11.52 16.72
N VAL A 204 1.85 -10.55 15.87
CA VAL A 204 1.59 -10.78 14.44
C VAL A 204 2.86 -11.21 13.70
N PHE A 205 4.01 -10.57 13.97
CA PHE A 205 5.29 -10.98 13.39
C PHE A 205 5.69 -12.39 13.80
N ALA A 206 5.55 -12.73 15.08
CA ALA A 206 5.83 -14.07 15.58
C ALA A 206 4.90 -15.12 14.94
N ALA A 207 3.58 -14.87 14.93
CA ALA A 207 2.58 -15.79 14.41
C ALA A 207 2.61 -15.95 12.88
N SER A 208 3.09 -14.94 12.15
CA SER A 208 3.29 -15.04 10.69
C SER A 208 4.52 -15.87 10.31
N GLY A 209 5.41 -16.14 11.27
CA GLY A 209 6.72 -16.74 11.02
C GLY A 209 7.73 -15.75 10.45
N LEU A 210 7.39 -14.45 10.34
CA LEU A 210 8.30 -13.43 9.81
C LEU A 210 9.60 -13.39 10.58
N LEU A 211 9.56 -13.56 11.92
CA LEU A 211 10.74 -13.53 12.81
C LEU A 211 11.68 -14.75 12.64
N GLY A 212 11.20 -15.84 12.04
CA GLY A 212 11.98 -17.07 11.80
C GLY A 212 12.65 -17.64 13.07
N THR A 213 13.65 -18.51 12.86
CA THR A 213 14.54 -19.07 13.91
C THR A 213 15.80 -18.22 14.14
N PHE A 214 15.85 -17.00 13.59
CA PHE A 214 17.06 -16.17 13.58
C PHE A 214 17.43 -15.57 14.94
N ASP A 215 16.54 -15.70 15.92
CA ASP A 215 16.66 -15.03 17.20
C ASP A 215 16.95 -15.99 18.35
N ASP A 216 18.06 -15.67 19.02
CA ASP A 216 18.14 -15.83 20.47
C ASP A 216 16.99 -15.03 21.12
N PRO A 217 16.22 -15.60 22.08
CA PRO A 217 15.16 -14.89 22.80
C PRO A 217 15.52 -13.48 23.31
N ASP A 218 16.77 -13.27 23.74
CA ASP A 218 17.22 -11.97 24.24
C ASP A 218 17.32 -10.95 23.09
N ALA A 219 17.84 -11.36 21.92
CA ALA A 219 17.91 -10.53 20.72
C ALA A 219 16.51 -10.20 20.18
N ALA A 220 15.53 -11.11 20.30
CA ALA A 220 14.14 -10.84 19.93
C ALA A 220 13.52 -9.76 20.81
N SER A 221 13.75 -9.81 22.13
CA SER A 221 13.19 -8.83 23.08
C SER A 221 13.76 -7.44 22.83
N GLU A 222 15.07 -7.32 22.65
CA GLU A 222 15.71 -6.04 22.32
C GLU A 222 15.19 -5.47 21.00
N ARG A 223 15.03 -6.31 19.98
CA ARG A 223 14.51 -5.88 18.68
C ARG A 223 13.06 -5.40 18.76
N ARG A 224 12.22 -6.07 19.54
CA ARG A 224 10.85 -5.64 19.80
C ARG A 224 10.81 -4.22 20.36
N ASP A 225 11.62 -3.96 21.37
CA ASP A 225 11.63 -2.68 22.06
C ASP A 225 12.16 -1.57 21.14
N ARG A 226 13.22 -1.85 20.36
CA ARG A 226 13.72 -0.94 19.32
C ARG A 226 12.66 -0.66 18.25
N TYR A 227 11.97 -1.68 17.75
CA TYR A 227 10.90 -1.52 16.75
C TYR A 227 9.76 -0.64 17.28
N ALA A 228 9.25 -0.93 18.49
CA ALA A 228 8.19 -0.16 19.11
C ALA A 228 8.59 1.31 19.28
N ALA A 229 9.80 1.58 19.78
CA ALA A 229 10.32 2.94 19.92
C ALA A 229 10.46 3.66 18.57
N ALA A 230 10.91 2.95 17.54
CA ALA A 230 11.13 3.52 16.21
C ALA A 230 9.81 3.87 15.50
N ILE A 231 8.80 2.98 15.55
CA ILE A 231 7.46 3.24 15.01
C ILE A 231 6.77 4.39 15.75
N ALA A 232 6.93 4.48 17.07
CA ALA A 232 6.39 5.60 17.85
C ALA A 232 6.96 6.95 17.39
N ARG A 233 8.26 7.02 17.08
CA ARG A 233 8.88 8.23 16.52
C ARG A 233 8.36 8.52 15.11
N LEU A 234 8.25 7.50 14.27
CA LEU A 234 7.77 7.62 12.89
C LEU A 234 6.32 8.13 12.80
N ALA A 235 5.50 7.86 13.82
CA ALA A 235 4.10 8.30 13.89
C ALA A 235 3.92 9.81 13.73
N GLY A 236 4.90 10.60 14.20
CA GLY A 236 4.90 12.05 14.07
C GLY A 236 5.32 12.56 12.70
N THR A 237 5.71 11.67 11.77
CA THR A 237 6.32 12.03 10.50
C THR A 237 5.84 11.13 9.35
N PRO A 238 4.53 11.14 9.04
CA PRO A 238 3.91 10.23 8.08
C PRO A 238 4.45 10.33 6.65
N GLN A 239 5.15 11.41 6.31
CA GLN A 239 5.83 11.61 5.03
C GLN A 239 7.16 10.84 4.91
N LEU A 240 7.73 10.38 6.03
CA LEU A 240 8.94 9.54 6.05
C LEU A 240 8.62 8.06 6.23
N GLY A 241 7.45 7.74 6.76
CA GLY A 241 7.05 6.37 6.94
C GLY A 241 5.71 6.23 7.65
N PHE A 242 5.11 5.06 7.56
CA PHE A 242 3.89 4.73 8.27
C PHE A 242 3.79 3.22 8.49
N LYS A 243 2.89 2.83 9.39
CA LYS A 243 2.47 1.45 9.58
C LYS A 243 0.98 1.34 9.27
N LEU A 244 0.58 0.27 8.60
CA LEU A 244 -0.82 -0.10 8.41
C LEU A 244 -1.08 -1.46 9.02
N ASP A 245 -2.20 -1.58 9.71
CA ASP A 245 -2.68 -2.84 10.27
C ASP A 245 -4.03 -3.16 9.66
N TRP A 246 -4.26 -4.45 9.36
CA TRP A 246 -5.59 -4.99 9.18
C TRP A 246 -6.08 -5.51 10.54
N VAL A 247 -7.21 -5.00 11.01
CA VAL A 247 -7.79 -5.34 12.32
C VAL A 247 -8.98 -6.27 12.17
N ASP A 248 -9.14 -7.17 13.15
CA ASP A 248 -10.26 -8.10 13.21
C ASP A 248 -11.53 -7.44 13.80
N GLY A 249 -12.58 -8.24 14.02
CA GLY A 249 -13.85 -7.75 14.61
C GLY A 249 -13.74 -7.27 16.06
N ARG A 250 -12.61 -7.48 16.74
CA ARG A 250 -12.30 -6.99 18.08
C ARG A 250 -11.34 -5.81 18.06
N ASP A 251 -11.03 -5.30 16.87
CA ASP A 251 -10.10 -4.21 16.67
C ASP A 251 -8.65 -4.56 17.04
N GLU A 252 -8.30 -5.85 17.04
CA GLU A 252 -6.93 -6.35 17.26
C GLU A 252 -6.21 -6.54 15.92
N PRO A 253 -4.90 -6.22 15.82
CA PRO A 253 -4.17 -6.39 14.57
C PRO A 253 -4.03 -7.87 14.21
N PHE A 254 -4.49 -8.24 13.02
CA PHE A 254 -4.34 -9.58 12.46
C PHE A 254 -3.35 -9.62 11.30
N ALA A 255 -3.17 -8.52 10.57
CA ALA A 255 -2.09 -8.36 9.60
C ALA A 255 -1.47 -6.99 9.76
N THR A 256 -0.23 -6.83 9.34
CA THR A 256 0.50 -5.57 9.48
C THR A 256 1.50 -5.40 8.36
N VAL A 257 1.81 -4.13 8.08
CA VAL A 257 2.86 -3.77 7.16
C VAL A 257 3.48 -2.43 7.53
N SER A 258 4.80 -2.34 7.41
CA SER A 258 5.57 -1.13 7.66
C SER A 258 6.02 -0.53 6.33
N CYS A 259 5.98 0.79 6.20
CA CYS A 259 6.34 1.49 4.98
C CYS A 259 7.31 2.61 5.30
N LEU A 260 8.41 2.70 4.56
CA LEU A 260 9.42 3.74 4.79
C LEU A 260 9.80 4.45 3.51
N LYS A 261 9.95 5.76 3.58
CA LYS A 261 10.53 6.57 2.51
C LYS A 261 12.02 6.77 2.76
N ALA A 262 12.81 5.74 2.45
CA ALA A 262 14.24 5.69 2.75
C ALA A 262 15.12 6.46 1.75
N TYR A 263 14.54 6.86 0.61
CA TYR A 263 15.17 7.66 -0.45
C TYR A 263 14.23 8.79 -0.90
N GLU A 264 14.75 9.78 -1.62
CA GLU A 264 14.02 11.02 -1.91
C GLU A 264 12.70 10.76 -2.64
N ARG A 265 12.67 9.78 -3.54
CA ARG A 265 11.50 9.46 -4.37
C ARG A 265 11.00 8.03 -4.23
N THR A 266 11.39 7.34 -3.16
CA THR A 266 11.17 5.89 -3.08
C THR A 266 10.59 5.46 -1.75
N TRP A 267 9.47 4.74 -1.85
CA TRP A 267 8.86 4.03 -0.75
C TRP A 267 9.31 2.59 -0.72
N PHE A 268 9.44 2.05 0.49
CA PHE A 268 9.70 0.65 0.76
C PHE A 268 8.45 0.02 1.36
N GLY A 269 8.02 -1.11 0.81
CA GLY A 269 7.11 -2.03 1.48
C GLY A 269 7.91 -3.01 2.33
N LEU A 270 7.79 -2.90 3.66
CA LEU A 270 8.57 -3.67 4.63
C LEU A 270 7.67 -4.46 5.57
N HIS A 271 8.18 -5.59 6.07
CA HIS A 271 7.56 -6.36 7.15
C HIS A 271 6.09 -6.72 6.93
N LEU A 272 5.68 -7.03 5.70
CA LEU A 272 4.33 -7.55 5.46
C LEU A 272 4.17 -8.87 6.21
N ALA A 273 3.30 -8.89 7.21
CA ALA A 273 3.08 -10.04 8.07
C ALA A 273 1.60 -10.33 8.26
N LYS A 274 1.27 -11.62 8.18
CA LYS A 274 -0.07 -12.17 8.41
C LYS A 274 0.06 -13.60 8.93
N PRO A 275 -0.57 -13.98 10.05
CA PRO A 275 -0.67 -15.37 10.49
C PRO A 275 -1.32 -16.24 9.42
N ARG A 276 -0.98 -17.53 9.35
CA ARG A 276 -1.60 -18.46 8.39
C ARG A 276 -3.11 -18.62 8.66
N GLY A 277 -3.88 -18.90 7.61
CA GLY A 277 -5.33 -19.16 7.70
C GLY A 277 -6.23 -17.94 7.42
N ALA A 278 -7.52 -18.06 7.73
CA ALA A 278 -8.49 -16.97 7.67
C ALA A 278 -8.37 -16.06 8.92
N ALA A 279 -8.88 -14.83 8.82
CA ALA A 279 -9.04 -13.97 9.98
C ALA A 279 -10.07 -14.54 10.97
N PRO A 280 -10.06 -14.11 12.25
CA PRO A 280 -10.98 -14.60 13.28
C PRO A 280 -12.48 -14.45 12.93
N ASP A 281 -12.81 -13.48 12.08
CA ASP A 281 -14.17 -13.23 11.58
C ASP A 281 -14.54 -14.04 10.33
N GLY A 282 -13.67 -14.96 9.90
CA GLY A 282 -13.85 -15.78 8.71
C GLY A 282 -13.35 -15.13 7.41
N THR A 283 -12.83 -13.90 7.43
CA THR A 283 -12.32 -13.25 6.21
C THR A 283 -11.18 -14.07 5.60
N PRO A 284 -11.24 -14.47 4.31
CA PRO A 284 -10.17 -15.20 3.66
C PRO A 284 -8.84 -14.44 3.74
N GLY A 285 -7.76 -15.16 4.04
CA GLY A 285 -6.44 -14.53 4.21
C GLY A 285 -5.95 -13.75 2.99
N LYS A 286 -6.35 -14.16 1.77
CA LYS A 286 -6.05 -13.40 0.55
C LYS A 286 -6.70 -12.01 0.56
N HIS A 287 -7.97 -11.90 0.97
CA HIS A 287 -8.67 -10.60 1.00
C HIS A 287 -8.08 -9.67 2.07
N VAL A 288 -7.55 -10.22 3.17
CA VAL A 288 -6.79 -9.45 4.17
C VAL A 288 -5.53 -8.85 3.53
N LEU A 289 -4.76 -9.67 2.80
CA LEU A 289 -3.55 -9.22 2.10
C LEU A 289 -3.89 -8.25 0.96
N ASP A 290 -4.94 -8.49 0.20
CA ASP A 290 -5.41 -7.57 -0.84
C ASP A 290 -5.80 -6.21 -0.25
N ALA A 291 -6.52 -6.20 0.88
CA ALA A 291 -6.98 -4.96 1.51
C ALA A 291 -5.80 -4.11 2.00
N ILE A 292 -4.84 -4.72 2.71
CA ILE A 292 -3.64 -4.02 3.20
C ILE A 292 -2.74 -3.61 2.02
N PHE A 293 -2.59 -4.49 1.02
CA PHE A 293 -1.78 -4.25 -0.16
C PHE A 293 -2.35 -3.16 -1.06
N ASN A 294 -3.66 -3.04 -1.20
CA ASN A 294 -4.20 -1.91 -1.96
C ASN A 294 -3.97 -0.59 -1.18
N GLN A 295 -4.01 -0.62 0.16
CA GLN A 295 -4.05 0.62 0.95
C GLN A 295 -2.66 1.26 1.08
N TRP A 296 -1.60 0.47 1.29
CA TRP A 296 -0.25 1.04 1.28
C TRP A 296 0.13 1.59 -0.11
N HIS A 297 -0.29 0.99 -1.23
CA HIS A 297 -0.01 1.46 -2.60
C HIS A 297 -0.71 2.77 -2.86
N GLU A 298 -2.02 2.85 -2.59
CA GLU A 298 -2.78 4.09 -2.72
C GLU A 298 -2.14 5.23 -1.93
N ARG A 299 -1.65 4.94 -0.73
CA ARG A 299 -0.99 5.94 0.10
C ARG A 299 0.36 6.38 -0.45
N MET A 300 1.17 5.46 -0.97
CA MET A 300 2.45 5.78 -1.60
C MET A 300 2.24 6.52 -2.92
N ALA A 301 1.25 6.14 -3.71
CA ALA A 301 0.88 6.81 -4.95
C ALA A 301 0.32 8.22 -4.71
N ALA A 302 -0.29 8.47 -3.55
CA ALA A 302 -0.75 9.79 -3.15
C ALA A 302 0.39 10.72 -2.69
N ASP A 303 1.62 10.23 -2.49
CA ASP A 303 2.77 11.09 -2.21
C ASP A 303 3.29 11.72 -3.52
N PRO A 304 3.12 13.04 -3.72
CA PRO A 304 3.48 13.70 -4.97
C PRO A 304 4.99 13.73 -5.22
N SER A 305 5.80 13.44 -4.21
CA SER A 305 7.26 13.36 -4.32
C SER A 305 7.76 11.93 -4.47
N ALA A 306 6.88 10.93 -4.38
CA ALA A 306 7.21 9.55 -4.67
C ALA A 306 7.17 9.29 -6.17
N ARG A 307 8.03 8.37 -6.61
CA ARG A 307 8.00 7.80 -7.96
C ARG A 307 8.17 6.30 -7.92
N TRP A 308 8.96 5.79 -6.99
CA TRP A 308 9.33 4.38 -6.94
C TRP A 308 8.75 3.71 -5.71
N LEU A 309 8.35 2.46 -5.88
CA LEU A 309 8.13 1.51 -4.81
C LEU A 309 9.17 0.41 -4.92
N VAL A 310 9.80 0.08 -3.78
CA VAL A 310 10.74 -1.02 -3.66
C VAL A 310 10.21 -2.05 -2.67
N ASN A 311 10.24 -3.32 -3.09
CA ASN A 311 9.99 -4.46 -2.23
C ASN A 311 11.21 -5.37 -2.23
N LEU A 312 11.64 -5.79 -1.04
CA LEU A 312 12.72 -6.76 -0.85
C LEU A 312 12.07 -8.13 -0.63
N LEU A 313 12.15 -9.01 -1.63
CA LEU A 313 11.48 -10.31 -1.62
C LEU A 313 12.49 -11.43 -1.39
N ARG A 314 12.31 -12.23 -0.34
CA ARG A 314 13.18 -13.39 -0.03
C ARG A 314 12.39 -14.69 -0.17
N ASP A 315 12.73 -15.52 -1.15
CA ASP A 315 12.20 -16.89 -1.35
C ASP A 315 10.73 -17.08 -0.94
N HIS A 316 9.82 -16.40 -1.66
CA HIS A 316 8.40 -16.31 -1.31
C HIS A 316 7.49 -16.98 -2.34
N PRO A 317 7.11 -18.26 -2.17
CA PRO A 317 5.94 -18.78 -2.87
C PRO A 317 4.68 -18.11 -2.31
N GLY A 318 3.87 -17.48 -3.18
CA GLY A 318 2.53 -16.99 -2.81
C GLY A 318 2.26 -15.53 -3.18
N PHE A 319 1.59 -14.80 -2.27
CA PHE A 319 1.02 -13.47 -2.56
C PHE A 319 2.03 -12.43 -3.07
N PRO A 320 3.23 -12.25 -2.47
CA PRO A 320 4.20 -11.29 -3.01
C PRO A 320 4.68 -11.66 -4.42
N GLN A 321 4.80 -12.96 -4.74
CA GLN A 321 5.14 -13.39 -6.10
C GLN A 321 4.06 -12.96 -7.10
N ALA A 322 2.79 -13.25 -6.80
CA ALA A 322 1.68 -12.93 -7.70
C ALA A 322 1.42 -11.42 -7.81
N ALA A 323 1.32 -10.72 -6.67
CA ALA A 323 0.93 -9.31 -6.63
C ALA A 323 2.06 -8.34 -6.98
N VAL A 324 3.33 -8.78 -6.86
CA VAL A 324 4.47 -7.92 -7.13
C VAL A 324 5.23 -8.39 -8.36
N ARG A 325 5.52 -9.68 -8.56
CA ARG A 325 6.40 -10.12 -9.66
C ARG A 325 5.72 -10.41 -10.98
N ASP A 326 4.53 -11.03 -10.97
CA ASP A 326 3.88 -11.41 -12.24
C ASP A 326 3.48 -10.15 -13.05
N ASP A 327 3.15 -9.06 -12.36
CA ASP A 327 2.83 -7.77 -12.96
C ASP A 327 4.07 -7.01 -13.50
N LEU A 328 5.27 -7.25 -12.95
CA LEU A 328 6.52 -6.60 -13.38
C LEU A 328 6.90 -6.92 -14.81
N ARG A 329 6.64 -8.14 -15.28
CA ARG A 329 7.22 -8.62 -16.55
C ARG A 329 6.81 -7.75 -17.74
N PHE A 330 5.60 -7.19 -17.70
CA PHE A 330 5.14 -6.25 -18.72
C PHE A 330 5.78 -4.86 -18.57
N LEU A 331 5.99 -4.40 -17.33
CA LEU A 331 6.58 -3.10 -17.01
C LEU A 331 8.10 -3.03 -17.23
N GLN A 332 8.79 -4.18 -17.19
CA GLN A 332 10.22 -4.24 -17.42
C GLN A 332 10.57 -3.76 -18.84
N ALA A 333 9.73 -4.11 -19.83
CA ALA A 333 9.94 -3.70 -21.22
C ALA A 333 9.84 -2.17 -21.44
N THR A 334 9.12 -1.46 -20.58
CA THR A 334 8.97 0.00 -20.66
C THR A 334 10.01 0.76 -19.82
N GLY A 335 10.82 0.04 -19.03
CA GLY A 335 11.70 0.63 -18.03
C GLY A 335 10.98 1.21 -16.81
N ALA A 336 9.66 1.00 -16.69
CA ALA A 336 8.85 1.41 -15.54
C ALA A 336 8.97 0.44 -14.35
N SER A 337 9.85 -0.57 -14.46
CA SER A 337 10.21 -1.45 -13.37
C SER A 337 11.55 -2.12 -13.61
N CYS A 338 12.13 -2.70 -12.56
CA CYS A 338 13.21 -3.67 -12.69
C CYS A 338 13.21 -4.64 -11.51
N GLU A 339 13.86 -5.79 -11.70
CA GLU A 339 14.17 -6.74 -10.64
C GLU A 339 15.69 -6.93 -10.63
N VAL A 340 16.31 -6.73 -9.47
CA VAL A 340 17.75 -6.96 -9.27
C VAL A 340 17.91 -7.99 -8.17
N ARG A 341 18.51 -9.13 -8.50
CA ARG A 341 18.84 -10.16 -7.52
C ARG A 341 20.16 -9.81 -6.84
N SER A 342 20.19 -9.97 -5.53
CA SER A 342 21.38 -9.76 -4.73
C SER A 342 21.49 -10.86 -3.68
N ARG A 343 22.72 -11.28 -3.38
CA ARG A 343 22.99 -12.06 -2.18
C ARG A 343 23.17 -11.12 -0.99
N VAL A 344 22.58 -11.49 0.13
CA VAL A 344 22.58 -10.69 1.36
C VAL A 344 23.53 -11.34 2.35
N VAL A 345 24.58 -10.62 2.72
CA VAL A 345 25.59 -11.10 3.67
C VAL A 345 25.63 -10.13 4.85
N GLU A 346 25.49 -10.65 6.06
CA GLU A 346 25.74 -9.88 7.27
C GLU A 346 27.24 -9.82 7.55
N ILE A 347 27.76 -8.62 7.78
CA ILE A 347 29.15 -8.36 8.14
C ILE A 347 29.17 -7.86 9.59
N ALA A 348 29.95 -8.54 10.44
CA ALA A 348 30.22 -8.07 11.79
C ALA A 348 31.23 -6.92 11.73
N VAL A 349 30.99 -5.86 12.51
CA VAL A 349 31.94 -4.76 12.64
C VAL A 349 33.01 -5.18 13.62
N GLY A 350 34.25 -5.36 13.13
CA GLY A 350 35.37 -5.82 13.95
C GLY A 350 35.91 -4.75 14.90
N GLU A 351 36.91 -5.12 15.70
CA GLU A 351 37.73 -4.16 16.45
C GLU A 351 38.52 -3.26 15.48
N PRO A 352 38.89 -2.02 15.90
CA PRO A 352 39.77 -1.17 15.11
C PRO A 352 41.09 -1.89 14.81
N LEU A 353 41.61 -1.71 13.60
CA LEU A 353 42.97 -2.16 13.27
C LEU A 353 44.00 -1.27 13.98
N ASP A 354 45.06 -1.88 14.53
CA ASP A 354 46.11 -1.18 15.28
C ASP A 354 46.93 -0.21 14.40
N GLU A 355 46.99 -0.44 13.08
CA GLU A 355 47.61 0.45 12.12
C GLU A 355 46.59 0.89 11.06
N PRO A 356 46.38 2.20 10.83
CA PRO A 356 45.57 2.66 9.71
C PRO A 356 46.26 2.22 8.41
N ALA A 357 45.55 1.48 7.57
CA ALA A 357 46.05 1.14 6.24
C ALA A 357 46.44 2.43 5.50
N ASP A 358 47.66 2.47 4.95
CA ASP A 358 48.15 3.56 4.10
C ASP A 358 47.04 3.94 3.09
N ASP A 359 46.62 5.21 3.14
CA ASP A 359 45.34 5.72 2.63
C ASP A 359 45.12 5.48 1.12
N ASP A 360 44.24 4.53 0.78
CA ASP A 360 43.71 4.38 -0.59
C ASP A 360 42.18 4.61 -0.68
N ALA A 361 41.40 4.26 0.35
CA ALA A 361 39.95 4.45 0.36
C ALA A 361 39.55 5.71 1.15
N ARG A 362 38.75 6.60 0.56
CA ARG A 362 38.33 7.87 1.18
C ARG A 362 36.93 8.30 0.75
N ALA A 363 36.38 9.32 1.41
CA ALA A 363 35.13 9.93 0.96
C ALA A 363 35.25 10.47 -0.48
N ALA A 364 34.19 10.27 -1.25
CA ALA A 364 34.08 10.79 -2.61
C ALA A 364 33.96 12.32 -2.62
N THR A 365 34.67 12.97 -3.54
CA THR A 365 34.45 14.37 -3.89
C THR A 365 33.23 14.52 -4.80
N ASN A 366 32.69 15.74 -4.95
CA ASN A 366 31.55 16.01 -5.85
C ASN A 366 31.81 15.57 -7.30
N ARG A 367 33.04 15.71 -7.79
CA ARG A 367 33.43 15.23 -9.12
C ARG A 367 33.36 13.72 -9.21
N GLU A 368 33.85 13.02 -8.18
CA GLU A 368 33.83 11.56 -8.14
C GLU A 368 32.42 11.02 -7.97
N LEU A 369 31.53 11.69 -7.23
CA LEU A 369 30.13 11.31 -7.15
C LEU A 369 29.47 11.20 -8.53
N ALA A 370 29.77 12.13 -9.45
CA ALA A 370 29.29 12.05 -10.83
C ALA A 370 29.87 10.82 -11.56
N LEU A 371 31.18 10.59 -11.44
CA LEU A 371 31.84 9.41 -12.04
C LEU A 371 31.29 8.08 -11.49
N VAL A 372 31.00 8.03 -10.19
CA VAL A 372 30.38 6.87 -9.54
C VAL A 372 28.98 6.63 -10.08
N ALA A 373 28.15 7.67 -10.16
CA ALA A 373 26.80 7.54 -10.68
C ALA A 373 26.80 7.05 -12.14
N ASP A 374 27.67 7.58 -12.99
CA ASP A 374 27.83 7.14 -14.38
C ASP A 374 28.29 5.69 -14.47
N ALA A 375 29.26 5.29 -13.64
CA ALA A 375 29.76 3.91 -13.60
C ALA A 375 28.69 2.90 -13.14
N ILE A 376 27.84 3.26 -12.18
CA ILE A 376 26.71 2.43 -11.74
C ILE A 376 25.63 2.37 -12.83
N ALA A 377 25.28 3.51 -13.42
CA ALA A 377 24.28 3.59 -14.48
C ALA A 377 24.64 2.78 -15.74
N ALA A 378 25.94 2.57 -15.99
CA ALA A 378 26.40 1.70 -17.07
C ALA A 378 26.15 0.20 -16.81
N ARG A 379 25.91 -0.21 -15.56
CA ARG A 379 25.78 -1.63 -15.15
C ARG A 379 24.42 -1.99 -14.57
N ARG A 380 23.59 -1.01 -14.24
CA ARG A 380 22.32 -1.21 -13.56
C ARG A 380 21.17 -0.58 -14.34
N PRO A 381 19.96 -1.18 -14.30
CA PRO A 381 18.79 -0.58 -14.90
C PRO A 381 18.53 0.82 -14.33
N ARG A 382 18.07 1.73 -15.19
CA ARG A 382 17.73 3.10 -14.79
C ARG A 382 16.77 3.15 -13.59
N ALA A 383 15.74 2.30 -13.57
CA ALA A 383 14.79 2.22 -12.47
C ALA A 383 15.49 1.91 -11.13
N TYR A 384 16.44 0.98 -11.12
CA TYR A 384 17.26 0.68 -9.94
C TYR A 384 18.05 1.91 -9.50
N CYS A 385 18.79 2.54 -10.42
CA CYS A 385 19.61 3.70 -10.08
C CYS A 385 18.77 4.86 -9.53
N GLU A 386 17.64 5.15 -10.15
CA GLU A 386 16.77 6.24 -9.70
C GLU A 386 16.06 5.93 -8.38
N ALA A 387 15.65 4.68 -8.14
CA ALA A 387 14.93 4.27 -6.94
C ALA A 387 15.83 4.22 -5.69
N PHE A 388 17.10 3.88 -5.83
CA PHE A 388 18.05 3.85 -4.73
C PHE A 388 18.87 5.15 -4.61
N ASP A 389 18.43 6.23 -5.27
CA ASP A 389 19.16 7.52 -5.32
C ASP A 389 20.63 7.35 -5.74
N LEU A 390 20.93 6.43 -6.65
CA LEU A 390 22.27 6.16 -7.21
C LEU A 390 22.52 7.01 -8.48
N VAL A 391 22.00 8.23 -8.50
CA VAL A 391 22.19 9.21 -9.58
C VAL A 391 22.93 10.43 -9.04
N ALA A 392 23.70 11.11 -9.90
CA ALA A 392 24.67 12.13 -9.48
C ALA A 392 24.08 13.18 -8.52
N GLU A 393 22.85 13.64 -8.77
CA GLU A 393 22.20 14.70 -7.99
C GLU A 393 21.74 14.25 -6.60
N ARG A 394 21.58 12.94 -6.39
CA ARG A 394 21.04 12.37 -5.13
C ARG A 394 21.99 11.39 -4.45
N LEU A 395 23.10 11.04 -5.10
CA LEU A 395 24.04 10.03 -4.63
C LEU A 395 24.60 10.36 -3.24
N ALA A 396 24.84 11.63 -2.93
CA ALA A 396 25.30 12.06 -1.60
C ALA A 396 24.27 11.83 -0.47
N GLY A 397 22.96 11.75 -0.79
CA GLY A 397 21.90 11.48 0.19
C GLY A 397 21.56 12.63 1.14
N GLU A 398 22.14 13.83 0.97
CA GLU A 398 22.03 14.94 1.93
C GLU A 398 20.59 15.41 2.17
N ARG A 399 19.76 15.48 1.12
CA ARG A 399 18.36 15.91 1.23
C ARG A 399 17.54 14.94 2.08
N VAL A 400 17.75 13.64 1.89
CA VAL A 400 17.09 12.59 2.67
C VAL A 400 17.58 12.66 4.11
N ALA A 401 18.90 12.75 4.32
CA ALA A 401 19.48 12.86 5.65
C ALA A 401 18.93 14.08 6.42
N GLY A 402 18.81 15.24 5.77
CA GLY A 402 18.23 16.44 6.38
C GLY A 402 16.75 16.28 6.76
N ALA A 403 15.95 15.67 5.89
CA ALA A 403 14.52 15.41 6.16
C ALA A 403 14.32 14.45 7.34
N TRP A 404 15.13 13.40 7.41
CA TRP A 404 15.12 12.43 8.50
C TRP A 404 15.63 13.03 9.82
N ALA A 405 16.73 13.79 9.78
CA ALA A 405 17.28 14.47 10.95
C ALA A 405 16.29 15.49 11.54
N ALA A 406 15.54 16.22 10.70
CA ALA A 406 14.49 17.14 11.13
C ALA A 406 13.35 16.43 11.91
N ALA A 407 13.18 15.12 11.70
CA ALA A 407 12.23 14.28 12.42
C ALA A 407 12.83 13.58 13.66
N GLY A 408 14.09 13.87 14.02
CA GLY A 408 14.79 13.16 15.10
C GLY A 408 15.11 11.70 14.75
N LEU A 409 15.17 11.39 13.45
CA LEU A 409 15.50 10.07 12.93
C LEU A 409 16.84 10.12 12.17
N ASP A 410 17.51 8.97 12.08
CA ASP A 410 18.75 8.78 11.34
C ASP A 410 18.47 8.09 9.99
N ARG A 411 18.98 8.70 8.91
CA ARG A 411 19.16 8.11 7.60
C ARG A 411 20.39 8.76 6.96
N GLN A 412 21.51 8.07 6.97
CA GLN A 412 22.77 8.62 6.44
C GLN A 412 23.36 7.72 5.38
N ARG A 413 24.15 8.33 4.50
CA ARG A 413 24.90 7.66 3.46
C ARG A 413 26.32 8.19 3.43
N ALA A 414 27.28 7.29 3.29
CA ALA A 414 28.66 7.59 2.93
C ALA A 414 28.98 6.94 1.59
N VAL A 415 29.62 7.71 0.71
CA VAL A 415 30.16 7.21 -0.56
C VAL A 415 31.67 7.24 -0.44
N LEU A 416 32.28 6.06 -0.38
CA LEU A 416 33.71 5.88 -0.27
C LEU A 416 34.22 5.42 -1.63
N VAL A 417 35.36 5.95 -2.06
CA VAL A 417 35.99 5.64 -3.33
C VAL A 417 37.43 5.23 -3.10
N VAL A 418 37.89 4.37 -3.99
CA VAL A 418 39.30 4.08 -4.17
C VAL A 418 39.69 4.64 -5.53
N PRO A 419 40.50 5.71 -5.60
CA PRO A 419 40.88 6.31 -6.86
C PRO A 419 41.76 5.36 -7.65
N ASP A 420 41.70 5.51 -8.97
CA ASP A 420 42.71 4.99 -9.87
C ASP A 420 43.81 6.05 -10.04
N GLY A 421 45.05 5.61 -10.32
CA GLY A 421 46.20 6.49 -10.46
C GLY A 421 46.04 7.56 -11.55
N ASP A 422 45.19 7.29 -12.55
CA ASP A 422 44.91 8.17 -13.69
C ASP A 422 43.67 9.08 -13.50
N GLY A 423 43.20 9.24 -12.26
CA GLY A 423 42.04 10.08 -11.94
C GLY A 423 40.68 9.41 -12.23
N GLY A 424 40.70 8.09 -12.47
CA GLY A 424 39.52 7.22 -12.47
C GLY A 424 39.17 6.72 -11.07
N ILE A 425 38.27 5.74 -11.00
CA ILE A 425 37.87 5.09 -9.75
C ILE A 425 38.01 3.58 -9.94
N ARG A 426 38.79 2.92 -9.08
CA ARG A 426 38.95 1.46 -9.08
C ARG A 426 37.93 0.74 -8.21
N GLY A 427 37.30 1.44 -7.28
CA GLY A 427 36.16 0.88 -6.53
C GLY A 427 35.40 1.91 -5.70
N VAL A 428 34.19 1.52 -5.30
CA VAL A 428 33.22 2.34 -4.58
C VAL A 428 32.54 1.49 -3.51
N ALA A 429 32.36 2.06 -2.32
CA ALA A 429 31.38 1.60 -1.34
C ALA A 429 30.32 2.66 -1.10
N ILE A 430 29.07 2.25 -1.12
CA ILE A 430 27.93 3.08 -0.70
C ILE A 430 27.39 2.46 0.58
N ALA A 431 27.80 3.01 1.72
CA ALA A 431 27.35 2.58 3.03
C ALA A 431 26.19 3.46 3.49
N GLU A 432 25.13 2.86 4.00
CA GLU A 432 23.92 3.55 4.38
C GLU A 432 23.40 3.02 5.71
N ARG A 433 22.98 3.90 6.62
CA ARG A 433 22.41 3.49 7.89
C ARG A 433 21.04 4.11 8.09
N LEU A 434 20.22 3.44 8.89
CA LEU A 434 18.87 3.84 9.25
C LEU A 434 18.73 3.84 10.78
N THR A 435 17.76 4.59 11.29
CA THR A 435 17.36 4.54 12.70
C THR A 435 17.15 3.07 13.12
N PRO A 436 17.82 2.59 14.20
CA PRO A 436 17.67 1.22 14.65
C PRO A 436 16.21 0.85 14.90
N GLY A 437 15.81 -0.36 14.52
CA GLY A 437 14.46 -0.87 14.74
C GLY A 437 13.45 -0.52 13.65
N LEU A 438 13.74 0.39 12.71
CA LEU A 438 12.85 0.65 11.57
C LEU A 438 12.86 -0.46 10.51
N HIS A 439 13.93 -1.26 10.47
CA HIS A 439 13.99 -2.50 9.70
C HIS A 439 14.33 -3.65 10.65
N LEU A 440 13.48 -4.69 10.74
CA LEU A 440 13.64 -5.79 11.72
C LEU A 440 14.98 -6.52 11.56
N TYR A 441 15.44 -6.66 10.32
CA TYR A 441 16.70 -7.34 9.98
C TYR A 441 17.83 -6.39 9.62
N ASP A 442 17.67 -5.09 9.87
CA ASP A 442 18.68 -4.07 9.51
C ASP A 442 19.08 -4.10 8.01
N LEU A 443 18.24 -4.59 7.09
CA LEU A 443 18.54 -4.63 5.63
C LEU A 443 18.67 -3.24 4.99
N LEU A 444 18.40 -2.18 5.75
CA LEU A 444 18.61 -0.78 5.33
C LEU A 444 19.83 -0.13 6.00
N ASP A 445 20.49 -0.86 6.91
CA ASP A 445 21.89 -0.65 7.30
C ASP A 445 22.76 -1.42 6.29
N VAL A 446 22.84 -0.87 5.09
CA VAL A 446 23.26 -1.58 3.89
C VAL A 446 24.49 -0.96 3.25
N THR A 447 25.39 -1.82 2.78
CA THR A 447 26.56 -1.47 1.99
C THR A 447 26.44 -2.11 0.62
N ARG A 448 26.65 -1.32 -0.43
CA ARG A 448 26.83 -1.79 -1.81
C ARG A 448 28.27 -1.54 -2.24
N LEU A 449 28.91 -2.55 -2.81
CA LEU A 449 30.28 -2.45 -3.31
C LEU A 449 30.29 -2.57 -4.83
N TYR A 450 31.07 -1.71 -5.47
CA TYR A 450 31.37 -1.78 -6.89
C TYR A 450 32.88 -1.74 -7.06
N ALA A 451 33.46 -2.79 -7.62
CA ALA A 451 34.90 -2.85 -7.91
C ALA A 451 35.11 -2.95 -9.42
N PHE A 452 36.15 -2.28 -9.91
CA PHE A 452 36.43 -2.12 -11.32
C PHE A 452 37.87 -2.53 -11.62
N GLY A 453 38.08 -3.20 -12.75
CA GLY A 453 39.42 -3.51 -13.25
C GLY A 453 40.18 -4.58 -12.46
N PRO A 454 41.50 -4.69 -12.62
CA PRO A 454 42.33 -5.67 -11.92
C PRO A 454 42.47 -5.34 -10.42
N GLY A 455 42.71 -6.35 -9.59
CA GLY A 455 42.93 -6.15 -8.14
C GLY A 455 41.66 -6.00 -7.31
N VAL A 456 40.50 -6.45 -7.81
CA VAL A 456 39.20 -6.39 -7.15
C VAL A 456 39.25 -6.78 -5.67
N ALA A 457 39.86 -7.92 -5.32
CA ALA A 457 39.91 -8.39 -3.93
C ALA A 457 40.56 -7.38 -2.98
N ARG A 458 41.71 -6.81 -3.35
CA ARG A 458 42.36 -5.77 -2.53
C ARG A 458 41.51 -4.51 -2.42
N THR A 459 40.88 -4.07 -3.50
CA THR A 459 40.00 -2.89 -3.49
C THR A 459 38.79 -3.10 -2.59
N VAL A 460 38.20 -4.29 -2.62
CA VAL A 460 37.06 -4.67 -1.77
C VAL A 460 37.45 -4.65 -0.30
N GLU A 461 38.59 -5.22 0.07
CA GLU A 461 39.08 -5.20 1.45
C GLU A 461 39.30 -3.78 1.96
N LEU A 462 39.97 -2.92 1.19
CA LEU A 462 40.19 -1.51 1.56
C LEU A 462 38.89 -0.74 1.76
N LEU A 463 37.89 -1.01 0.93
CA LEU A 463 36.57 -0.40 1.07
C LEU A 463 35.85 -0.91 2.32
N LEU A 464 35.90 -2.22 2.57
CA LEU A 464 35.26 -2.83 3.75
C LEU A 464 35.86 -2.31 5.06
N ASP A 465 37.19 -2.15 5.13
CA ASP A 465 37.85 -1.53 6.30
C ASP A 465 37.24 -0.16 6.65
N ARG A 466 37.09 0.71 5.63
CA ARG A 466 36.53 2.05 5.83
C ARG A 466 35.03 2.05 6.08
N VAL A 467 34.30 1.10 5.52
CA VAL A 467 32.88 0.90 5.83
C VAL A 467 32.71 0.47 7.28
N GLU A 468 33.51 -0.49 7.76
CA GLU A 468 33.51 -0.92 9.16
C GLU A 468 33.80 0.24 10.10
N ASP A 469 34.81 1.07 9.80
CA ASP A 469 35.09 2.30 10.57
C ASP A 469 33.88 3.22 10.65
N TRP A 470 33.17 3.41 9.53
CA TRP A 470 31.99 4.28 9.47
C TRP A 470 30.82 3.74 10.31
N TYR A 471 30.55 2.43 10.24
CA TYR A 471 29.53 1.79 11.08
C TYR A 471 29.92 1.74 12.55
N ARG A 472 31.20 1.50 12.87
CA ARG A 472 31.74 1.50 14.24
C ARG A 472 31.58 2.87 14.89
N ALA A 473 31.92 3.95 14.17
CA ALA A 473 31.72 5.32 14.63
C ALA A 473 30.25 5.64 14.92
N ALA A 474 29.32 4.90 14.29
CA ALA A 474 27.88 5.00 14.51
C ALA A 474 27.36 4.06 15.63
N GLY A 475 28.25 3.33 16.32
CA GLY A 475 27.89 2.34 17.34
C GLY A 475 27.19 1.11 16.79
N ARG A 476 27.40 0.75 15.52
CA ARG A 476 26.79 -0.43 14.91
C ARG A 476 27.74 -1.62 15.04
N ALA A 477 27.20 -2.73 15.53
CA ALA A 477 27.93 -3.99 15.66
C ALA A 477 27.95 -4.82 14.38
N ARG A 478 27.10 -4.48 13.40
CA ARG A 478 26.93 -5.20 12.14
C ARG A 478 26.31 -4.30 11.08
N PHE A 479 26.46 -4.69 9.82
CA PHE A 479 25.73 -4.15 8.68
C PHE A 479 25.51 -5.24 7.62
N VAL A 480 24.70 -4.94 6.62
CA VAL A 480 24.40 -5.85 5.51
C VAL A 480 25.20 -5.45 4.28
N LEU A 481 25.96 -6.37 3.70
CA LEU A 481 26.53 -6.26 2.37
C LEU A 481 25.56 -6.87 1.34
N LEU A 482 25.11 -6.06 0.39
CA LEU A 482 24.42 -6.55 -0.80
C LEU A 482 25.46 -6.86 -1.87
N VAL A 483 25.57 -8.15 -2.19
CA VAL A 483 26.45 -8.67 -3.23
C VAL A 483 25.60 -8.90 -4.47
N ASP A 484 25.66 -7.95 -5.40
CA ASP A 484 25.09 -8.12 -6.73
C ASP A 484 26.04 -8.97 -7.60
N ASP A 485 25.54 -9.48 -8.73
CA ASP A 485 26.23 -10.41 -9.67
C ASP A 485 27.65 -9.98 -10.13
N ASP A 486 27.98 -8.70 -9.96
CA ASP A 486 29.23 -8.09 -10.40
C ASP A 486 30.40 -8.27 -9.41
N LEU A 487 30.11 -8.68 -8.18
CA LEU A 487 31.11 -8.83 -7.14
C LEU A 487 31.30 -10.31 -6.80
N PRO A 488 32.46 -10.90 -7.11
CA PRO A 488 32.67 -12.31 -6.87
C PRO A 488 32.89 -12.52 -5.35
N LEU A 489 32.07 -13.38 -4.73
CA LEU A 489 32.05 -13.59 -3.26
C LEU A 489 33.37 -14.12 -2.72
N ASP A 490 34.14 -14.83 -3.54
CA ASP A 490 35.48 -15.31 -3.21
C ASP A 490 36.52 -14.17 -3.08
N ALA A 491 36.20 -12.97 -3.56
CA ALA A 491 36.98 -11.76 -3.29
C ALA A 491 36.82 -11.23 -1.86
N LEU A 492 35.83 -11.73 -1.10
CA LEU A 492 35.65 -11.40 0.31
C LEU A 492 36.46 -12.37 1.18
N THR A 493 37.28 -11.84 2.09
CA THR A 493 38.01 -12.70 3.02
C THR A 493 37.04 -13.47 3.92
N VAL A 494 37.14 -14.80 3.92
CA VAL A 494 36.24 -15.73 4.64
C VAL A 494 36.07 -15.38 6.12
N GLY A 495 37.07 -14.76 6.76
CA GLY A 495 37.02 -14.35 8.16
C GLY A 495 36.11 -13.15 8.47
N ARG A 496 35.74 -12.34 7.48
CA ARG A 496 34.85 -11.16 7.66
C ARG A 496 33.38 -11.46 7.38
N LEU A 497 33.11 -12.56 6.70
CA LEU A 497 31.76 -13.00 6.39
C LEU A 497 31.10 -13.47 7.68
N GLY A 498 30.10 -12.73 8.16
CA GLY A 498 29.28 -13.13 9.28
C GLY A 498 28.28 -14.20 8.83
N ARG A 499 27.01 -13.83 8.72
CA ARG A 499 25.93 -14.74 8.34
C ARG A 499 25.50 -14.49 6.90
N ASP A 500 25.51 -15.53 6.07
CA ASP A 500 24.84 -15.51 4.78
C ASP A 500 23.32 -15.59 4.99
N LEU A 501 22.61 -14.54 4.59
CA LEU A 501 21.16 -14.43 4.73
C LEU A 501 20.41 -14.92 3.48
N GLY A 502 21.13 -15.40 2.46
CA GLY A 502 20.59 -15.93 1.21
C GLY A 502 20.37 -14.86 0.15
N GLU A 503 19.52 -15.16 -0.83
CA GLU A 503 19.20 -14.25 -1.92
C GLU A 503 17.96 -13.40 -1.61
N VAL A 504 17.99 -12.16 -2.09
CA VAL A 504 16.86 -11.26 -2.09
C VAL A 504 16.67 -10.69 -3.50
N ASP A 505 15.42 -10.61 -3.93
CA ASP A 505 15.05 -9.91 -5.15
C ASP A 505 14.59 -8.50 -4.78
N GLN A 506 15.34 -7.51 -5.25
CA GLN A 506 15.01 -6.09 -5.14
C GLN A 506 14.09 -5.73 -6.30
N VAL A 507 12.78 -5.73 -6.03
CA VAL A 507 11.78 -5.34 -7.01
C VAL A 507 11.55 -3.85 -6.93
N VAL A 508 11.65 -3.16 -8.07
CA VAL A 508 11.40 -1.73 -8.23
C VAL A 508 10.23 -1.51 -9.18
N LEU A 509 9.25 -0.70 -8.77
CA LEU A 509 8.03 -0.37 -9.51
C LEU A 509 7.85 1.16 -9.62
N ASP A 510 7.50 1.67 -10.81
CA ASP A 510 7.10 3.07 -10.99
C ASP A 510 5.63 3.27 -10.55
N LEU A 511 5.45 3.99 -9.44
CA LEU A 511 4.13 4.31 -8.86
C LEU A 511 3.26 5.16 -9.80
N GLY A 512 3.87 5.96 -10.68
CA GLY A 512 3.13 6.76 -11.66
C GLY A 512 2.52 5.92 -12.77
N PHE A 513 3.23 4.85 -13.18
CA PHE A 513 2.68 3.88 -14.14
C PHE A 513 1.56 3.06 -13.49
N GLU A 514 1.74 2.66 -12.24
CA GLU A 514 0.77 1.85 -11.51
C GLU A 514 -0.54 2.61 -11.26
N ALA A 515 -0.49 3.86 -10.81
CA ALA A 515 -1.68 4.67 -10.55
C ALA A 515 -2.58 4.81 -11.79
N ALA A 516 -2.00 4.90 -12.98
CA ALA A 516 -2.74 4.93 -14.24
C ALA A 516 -3.37 3.57 -14.63
N ASN A 517 -2.87 2.47 -14.06
CA ASN A 517 -3.21 1.10 -14.46
C ASN A 517 -3.76 0.23 -13.31
N LEU A 518 -3.96 0.76 -12.11
CA LEU A 518 -4.54 0.05 -10.96
C LEU A 518 -5.92 -0.57 -11.29
N GLY A 519 -6.69 0.05 -12.20
CA GLY A 519 -7.93 -0.52 -12.72
C GLY A 519 -7.69 -1.82 -13.51
N LEU A 520 -6.70 -1.83 -14.39
CA LEU A 520 -6.31 -3.00 -15.20
C LEU A 520 -5.66 -4.10 -14.36
N LEU A 521 -4.84 -3.74 -13.37
CA LEU A 521 -4.24 -4.68 -12.41
C LEU A 521 -5.31 -5.42 -11.61
N ARG A 522 -6.36 -4.71 -11.16
CA ARG A 522 -7.49 -5.30 -10.43
C ARG A 522 -8.34 -6.23 -11.27
N GLU A 523 -8.56 -5.91 -12.55
CA GLU A 523 -9.27 -6.82 -13.46
C GLU A 523 -8.51 -8.14 -13.64
N ARG A 524 -7.17 -8.10 -13.70
CA ARG A 524 -6.36 -9.32 -13.81
C ARG A 524 -6.34 -10.15 -12.55
N LEU A 525 -6.21 -9.52 -11.37
CA LEU A 525 -6.23 -10.21 -10.07
C LEU A 525 -7.59 -10.84 -9.74
N ARG A 526 -8.68 -10.43 -10.42
CA ARG A 526 -10.01 -11.04 -10.28
C ARG A 526 -10.18 -12.33 -11.11
N VAL A 527 -9.35 -12.52 -12.13
CA VAL A 527 -9.44 -13.67 -13.07
C VAL A 527 -8.50 -14.81 -12.66
N SER A 528 -7.49 -14.54 -11.83
CA SER A 528 -6.60 -15.52 -11.18
C SER A 528 -7.13 -15.97 -9.83
#